data_AF-A0A0C2D4H8-F1
#
_entry.id   AF-A0A0C2D4H8-F1
#
_cell.length_a   1.000
_cell.length_b   1.000
_cell.length_c   1.000
_cell.angle_alpha   90.00
_cell.angle_beta   90.00
_cell.angle_gamma   90.00
#
_symmetry.space_group_name_H-M   'P 1'
#
loop_
_entity.id
_entity.type
_entity.pdbx_description
1 polymer ?
#
loop_
_entity_poly.entity_id
_entity_poly.type
_entity_poly.pdbx_seq_one_letter_code
_entity_poly.pdbx_strand_id
1 'polypeptide(L)'
;DHKTQRAYGKSPNSRPMAQYALDFIKSQVNTITDALAFTAASKSCPRTNVPPAYAIEYVHGSNHIWIGGDMLVTTKSTNDPLFFLHHCMIDSMWETWRLSKQARIYDCPAP
;
A
#
# COMPACT_ATOMS: atom_id res chain seq x y z
N ASP A 1 23.55 -1.99 18.05
CA ASP A 1 23.39 -1.87 16.59
C ASP A 1 22.37 -2.89 16.11
N HIS A 2 21.20 -2.44 15.65
CA HIS A 2 20.20 -3.33 15.06
C HIS A 2 20.71 -3.83 13.71
N LYS A 3 20.58 -5.14 13.44
CA LYS A 3 20.86 -5.72 12.12
C LYS A 3 19.54 -5.97 11.42
N THR A 4 19.39 -5.42 10.22
CA THR A 4 18.19 -5.61 9.39
C THR A 4 17.93 -7.10 9.14
N GLN A 5 16.69 -7.54 9.37
CA GLN A 5 16.26 -8.92 9.21
C GLN A 5 15.25 -9.04 8.07
N ARG A 6 15.40 -10.06 7.22
CA ARG A 6 14.49 -10.35 6.10
C ARG A 6 14.26 -11.85 5.97
N ALA A 7 13.11 -12.24 5.44
CA ALA A 7 12.68 -13.62 5.29
C ALA A 7 11.83 -13.80 4.01
N TYR A 8 12.41 -13.44 2.86
CA TYR A 8 11.75 -13.43 1.56
C TYR A 8 10.97 -14.72 1.29
N GLY A 9 9.66 -14.58 1.04
CA GLY A 9 8.77 -15.69 0.65
C GLY A 9 8.51 -16.76 1.71
N LYS A 10 8.97 -16.58 2.97
CA LYS A 10 8.70 -17.56 4.05
C LYS A 10 7.27 -17.51 4.57
N SER A 11 6.60 -16.36 4.45
CA SER A 11 5.22 -16.20 4.91
C SER A 11 4.24 -16.90 3.95
N PRO A 12 3.30 -17.73 4.46
CA PRO A 12 2.32 -18.41 3.62
C PRO A 12 1.47 -17.43 2.81
N ASN A 13 1.12 -17.81 1.58
CA ASN A 13 0.31 -17.00 0.65
C ASN A 13 0.85 -15.59 0.34
N SER A 14 2.11 -15.32 0.69
CA SER A 14 2.77 -14.07 0.34
C SER A 14 3.34 -14.13 -1.06
N ARG A 15 3.31 -13.02 -1.78
CA ARG A 15 3.87 -12.91 -3.12
C ARG A 15 4.68 -11.63 -3.23
N PRO A 16 5.78 -11.64 -4.00
CA PRO A 16 6.43 -10.40 -4.35
C PRO A 16 5.44 -9.56 -5.15
N MET A 17 5.59 -8.25 -5.01
CA MET A 17 4.84 -7.31 -5.81
C MET A 17 5.11 -7.53 -7.30
N ALA A 18 4.07 -7.36 -8.10
CA ALA A 18 4.14 -7.50 -9.56
C ALA A 18 3.39 -6.37 -10.25
N GLN A 19 3.92 -5.93 -11.39
CA GLN A 19 3.38 -4.79 -12.14
C GLN A 19 1.90 -4.97 -12.50
N TYR A 20 1.50 -6.19 -12.88
CA TYR A 20 0.09 -6.49 -13.21
C TYR A 20 -0.87 -6.22 -12.04
N ALA A 21 -0.43 -6.41 -10.79
CA ALA A 21 -1.25 -6.17 -9.61
C ALA A 21 -1.40 -4.66 -9.38
N LEU A 22 -0.34 -3.89 -9.61
CA LEU A 22 -0.36 -2.43 -9.54
C LEU A 22 -1.28 -1.85 -10.61
N ASP A 23 -1.20 -2.35 -11.84
CA ASP A 23 -2.02 -1.90 -12.96
C ASP A 23 -3.50 -2.23 -12.73
N PHE A 24 -3.79 -3.43 -12.22
CA PHE A 24 -5.14 -3.82 -11.82
C PHE A 24 -5.69 -2.87 -10.75
N ILE A 25 -4.96 -2.62 -9.66
CA ILE A 25 -5.40 -1.71 -8.60
C ILE A 25 -5.64 -0.30 -9.13
N LYS A 26 -4.69 0.24 -9.89
CA LYS A 26 -4.81 1.57 -10.51
C LYS A 26 -6.04 1.69 -11.41
N SER A 27 -6.45 0.60 -12.08
CA SER A 27 -7.65 0.59 -12.93
C SER A 27 -8.97 0.54 -12.16
N GLN A 28 -8.98 0.05 -10.92
CA GLN A 28 -10.21 -0.19 -10.16
C GLN A 28 -10.48 0.84 -9.06
N VAL A 29 -9.44 1.43 -8.46
CA VAL A 29 -9.60 2.38 -7.35
C VAL A 29 -10.28 3.66 -7.86
N ASN A 30 -11.55 3.84 -7.51
CA ASN A 30 -12.37 4.91 -8.06
C ASN A 30 -12.72 5.99 -7.02
N THR A 31 -13.05 5.60 -5.79
CA THR A 31 -13.45 6.52 -4.73
C THR A 31 -12.35 6.72 -3.69
N ILE A 32 -12.45 7.80 -2.90
CA ILE A 32 -11.55 8.03 -1.77
C ILE A 32 -11.64 6.91 -0.73
N THR A 33 -12.81 6.29 -0.60
CA THR A 33 -13.02 5.16 0.31
C THR A 33 -12.24 3.94 -0.16
N ASP A 34 -12.14 3.71 -1.48
CA ASP A 34 -11.38 2.59 -2.05
C ASP A 34 -9.87 2.81 -1.90
N ALA A 35 -9.43 4.05 -2.14
CA ALA A 35 -8.02 4.44 -2.00
C ALA A 35 -7.53 4.34 -0.55
N LEU A 36 -8.37 4.72 0.42
CA LEU A 36 -8.07 4.71 1.85
C LEU A 36 -8.66 3.51 2.60
N ALA A 37 -9.03 2.45 1.87
CA ALA A 37 -9.63 1.27 2.48
C ALA A 37 -8.61 0.52 3.36
N PHE A 38 -9.01 0.16 4.58
CA PHE A 38 -8.17 -0.53 5.55
C PHE A 38 -8.53 -2.01 5.69
N THR A 39 -7.54 -2.90 5.56
CA THR A 39 -7.72 -4.36 5.43
C THR A 39 -7.72 -5.14 6.74
N ALA A 40 -7.38 -4.50 7.86
CA ALA A 40 -7.35 -5.14 9.18
C ALA A 40 -8.40 -4.56 10.15
N ALA A 41 -9.61 -4.28 9.65
CA ALA A 41 -10.70 -3.73 10.46
C ALA A 41 -11.04 -4.60 11.67
N SER A 42 -11.32 -3.96 12.82
CA SER A 42 -11.75 -4.66 14.03
C SER A 42 -13.04 -5.43 13.80
N LYS A 43 -13.21 -6.59 14.47
CA LYS A 43 -14.46 -7.38 14.47
C LYS A 43 -15.69 -6.59 14.93
N SER A 44 -15.49 -5.53 15.72
CA SER A 44 -16.54 -4.64 16.21
C SER A 44 -16.83 -3.46 15.27
N CYS A 45 -16.20 -3.40 14.09
CA CYS A 45 -16.41 -2.30 13.16
C CYS A 45 -17.86 -2.32 12.63
N PRO A 46 -18.62 -1.22 12.74
CA PRO A 46 -19.97 -1.13 12.17
C PRO A 46 -20.00 -1.30 10.65
N ARG A 47 -18.85 -1.09 9.99
CA ARG A 47 -18.66 -1.27 8.56
C ARG A 47 -18.27 -2.73 8.32
N THR A 48 -19.27 -3.57 8.04
CA THR A 48 -19.11 -5.00 7.69
C THR A 48 -18.52 -5.22 6.29
N ASN A 49 -18.24 -4.15 5.55
CA ASN A 49 -17.73 -4.24 4.19
C ASN A 49 -16.26 -4.61 4.24
N VAL A 50 -15.97 -5.87 3.90
CA VAL A 50 -14.62 -6.30 3.52
C VAL A 50 -14.12 -5.30 2.46
N PRO A 51 -12.94 -4.68 2.67
CA PRO A 51 -12.43 -3.72 1.71
C PRO A 51 -12.25 -4.38 0.35
N PRO A 52 -12.50 -3.63 -0.74
CA PRO A 52 -12.45 -4.18 -2.08
C PRO A 52 -11.09 -4.83 -2.34
N ALA A 53 -11.06 -5.96 -3.06
CA ALA A 53 -9.83 -6.70 -3.36
C ALA A 53 -8.75 -5.86 -4.06
N TYR A 54 -9.13 -4.72 -4.63
CA TYR A 54 -8.26 -3.74 -5.26
C TYR A 54 -7.85 -2.57 -4.34
N ALA A 55 -8.07 -2.64 -3.02
CA ALA A 55 -7.54 -1.65 -2.09
C ALA A 55 -6.00 -1.62 -2.15
N ILE A 56 -5.42 -0.42 -2.18
CA ILE A 56 -3.95 -0.22 -2.20
C ILE A 56 -3.28 -0.93 -1.01
N GLU A 57 -3.97 -0.97 0.12
CA GLU A 57 -3.51 -1.63 1.34
C GLU A 57 -3.21 -3.14 1.16
N TYR A 58 -3.87 -3.84 0.22
CA TYR A 58 -3.56 -5.26 -0.01
C TYR A 58 -2.16 -5.47 -0.60
N VAL A 59 -1.72 -4.62 -1.53
CA VAL A 59 -0.35 -4.70 -2.08
C VAL A 59 0.70 -4.13 -1.13
N HIS A 60 0.32 -3.17 -0.28
CA HIS A 60 1.12 -2.74 0.87
C HIS A 60 1.41 -3.92 1.80
N GLY A 61 0.36 -4.53 2.34
CA GLY A 61 0.47 -5.65 3.27
C GLY A 61 1.17 -6.87 2.66
N SER A 62 0.83 -7.25 1.42
CA SER A 62 1.45 -8.42 0.76
C SER A 62 2.97 -8.28 0.66
N ASN A 63 3.48 -7.09 0.35
CA ASN A 63 4.92 -6.89 0.19
C ASN A 63 5.66 -6.86 1.54
N HIS A 64 5.06 -6.25 2.57
CA HIS A 64 5.53 -6.36 3.95
C HIS A 64 5.68 -7.82 4.39
N ILE A 65 4.63 -8.61 4.18
CA ILE A 65 4.57 -10.03 4.56
C ILE A 65 5.56 -10.86 3.74
N TRP A 66 5.72 -10.58 2.44
CA TRP A 66 6.63 -11.30 1.56
C TRP A 66 8.10 -11.03 1.89
N ILE A 67 8.49 -9.77 2.17
CA ILE A 67 9.87 -9.44 2.57
C ILE A 67 10.21 -10.11 3.90
N GLY A 68 9.27 -10.17 4.83
CA GLY A 68 9.46 -10.86 6.11
C GLY A 68 10.41 -10.11 7.07
N GLY A 69 10.77 -10.75 8.19
CA GLY A 69 11.72 -10.17 9.14
C GLY A 69 11.23 -8.87 9.77
N ASP A 70 12.01 -7.80 9.71
CA ASP A 70 11.61 -6.48 10.22
C ASP A 70 10.38 -5.96 9.47
N MET A 71 10.30 -6.19 8.15
CA MET A 71 9.17 -5.77 7.33
C MET A 71 7.86 -6.50 7.63
N LEU A 72 7.89 -7.65 8.30
CA LEU A 72 6.69 -8.41 8.68
C LEU A 72 5.95 -7.76 9.87
N VAL A 73 6.70 -7.17 10.79
CA VAL A 73 6.14 -6.62 12.03
C VAL A 73 5.94 -5.13 11.84
N THR A 74 4.69 -4.68 11.83
CA THR A 74 4.32 -3.27 11.55
C THR A 74 5.07 -2.25 12.40
N THR A 75 5.35 -2.55 13.68
CA THR A 75 6.08 -1.66 14.58
C THR A 75 7.60 -1.67 14.38
N LYS A 76 8.13 -2.59 13.56
CA LYS A 76 9.57 -2.75 13.29
C LYS A 76 9.94 -2.52 11.83
N SER A 77 8.96 -2.38 10.94
CA SER A 77 9.17 -2.35 9.49
C SER A 77 10.13 -1.23 9.04
N THR A 78 10.09 -0.08 9.72
CA THR A 78 10.98 1.07 9.47
C THR A 78 12.46 0.79 9.77
N ASN A 79 12.80 -0.30 10.47
CA ASN A 79 14.19 -0.71 10.70
C ASN A 79 14.85 -1.32 9.44
N ASP A 80 14.06 -1.64 8.41
CA ASP A 80 14.55 -2.04 7.09
C ASP A 80 14.49 -0.85 6.12
N PRO A 81 15.61 -0.41 5.50
CA PRO A 81 15.61 0.67 4.52
C PRO A 81 14.67 0.44 3.32
N LEU A 82 14.32 -0.81 3.00
CA LEU A 82 13.32 -1.12 1.97
C LEU A 82 11.93 -0.56 2.29
N PHE A 83 11.64 -0.29 3.57
CA PHE A 83 10.42 0.39 3.99
C PHE A 83 10.17 1.68 3.22
N PHE A 84 11.20 2.52 3.10
CA PHE A 84 11.06 3.82 2.46
C PHE A 84 10.78 3.70 0.98
N LEU A 85 11.48 2.82 0.27
CA LEU A 85 11.22 2.56 -1.16
C LEU A 85 9.82 1.96 -1.38
N HIS A 86 9.41 1.04 -0.50
CA HIS A 86 8.07 0.46 -0.55
C HIS A 86 6.99 1.53 -0.37
N HIS A 87 7.13 2.40 0.64
CA HIS A 87 6.18 3.47 0.91
C HIS A 87 6.22 4.59 -0.14
N CYS A 88 7.37 4.89 -0.76
CA CYS A 88 7.43 5.79 -1.92
C CYS A 88 6.59 5.25 -3.08
N MET A 89 6.59 3.94 -3.30
CA MET A 89 5.75 3.34 -4.33
C MET A 89 4.26 3.41 -3.96
N ILE A 90 3.89 3.18 -2.69
CA ILE A 90 2.51 3.35 -2.22
C ILE A 90 2.06 4.80 -2.39
N ASP A 91 2.90 5.76 -2.03
CA ASP A 91 2.65 7.19 -2.21
C ASP A 91 2.48 7.56 -3.69
N SER A 92 3.30 6.98 -4.58
CA SER A 92 3.15 7.16 -6.03
C SER A 92 1.80 6.64 -6.55
N MET A 93 1.29 5.52 -6.02
CA MET A 93 -0.04 5.02 -6.38
C MET A 93 -1.15 5.97 -5.92
N TRP A 94 -1.04 6.46 -4.67
CA TRP A 94 -1.95 7.47 -4.13
C TRP A 94 -1.94 8.75 -4.97
N GLU A 95 -0.76 9.29 -5.29
CA GLU A 95 -0.61 10.51 -6.08
C GLU A 95 -1.17 10.34 -7.49
N THR A 96 -0.94 9.18 -8.13
CA THR A 96 -1.52 8.85 -9.44
C THR A 96 -3.05 8.90 -9.38
N TRP A 97 -3.65 8.29 -8.35
CA TRP A 97 -5.09 8.33 -8.14
C TRP A 97 -5.57 9.76 -7.86
N ARG A 98 -4.89 10.49 -6.96
CA ARG A 98 -5.24 11.86 -6.56
C ARG A 98 -5.27 12.78 -7.77
N LEU A 99 -4.26 12.74 -8.63
CA LEU A 99 -4.18 13.51 -9.87
C LEU A 99 -5.32 13.15 -10.85
N SER A 100 -5.78 11.90 -10.88
CA SER A 100 -6.91 11.48 -11.72
C SER A 100 -8.28 11.98 -11.23
N LYS A 101 -8.40 12.31 -9.94
CA LYS A 101 -9.67 12.71 -9.30
C LYS A 101 -9.75 14.19 -8.94
N GLN A 102 -8.60 14.80 -8.70
CA GLN A 102 -8.47 16.19 -8.24
C GLN A 102 -7.46 16.89 -9.15
N ALA A 103 -7.98 17.67 -10.10
CA ALA A 103 -7.16 18.64 -10.80
C ALA A 103 -6.57 19.61 -9.77
N ARG A 104 -5.29 19.97 -9.92
CA ARG A 104 -4.74 21.08 -9.15
C ARG A 104 -5.41 22.35 -9.67
N ILE A 105 -6.35 22.91 -8.91
CA ILE A 105 -7.07 24.14 -9.28
C ILE A 105 -6.13 25.38 -9.28
N TYR A 106 -4.83 25.21 -8.99
CA TYR A 106 -3.84 26.28 -8.86
C TYR A 106 -2.56 26.08 -9.70
N ASP A 107 -2.65 25.56 -10.94
CA ASP A 107 -1.70 26.05 -11.94
C ASP A 107 -2.09 27.50 -12.24
N CYS A 108 -1.58 28.40 -11.41
CA CYS A 108 -1.61 29.84 -11.64
C CYS A 108 -1.03 30.07 -13.04
N PRO A 109 -1.69 30.83 -13.94
CA PRO A 109 -1.05 31.26 -15.17
C PRO A 109 0.27 31.95 -14.78
N ALA A 110 1.37 31.48 -15.35
CA ALA A 110 2.65 32.20 -15.22
C ALA A 110 2.42 33.67 -15.66
N PRO A 111 3.05 34.66 -14.99
CA PRO A 111 2.96 36.05 -15.40
C PRO A 111 3.46 36.28 -16.82
#